data_AF-A0A367R7G4-F1
#
_entry.id   AF-A0A367R7G4-F1
#
_cell.length_a   1.000
_cell.length_b   1.000
_cell.length_c   1.000
_cell.angle_alpha   90.00
_cell.angle_beta   90.00
_cell.angle_gamma   90.00
#
_symmetry.space_group_name_H-M   'P 1'
#
loop_
_entity.id
_entity.type
_entity.pdbx_description
1 polymer ?
#
loop_
_entity_poly.entity_id
_entity_poly.type
_entity_poly.pdbx_seq_one_letter_code
_entity_poly.pdbx_strand_id
1 'polypeptide(L)' 'MTELLERAIARLKTLPESEQDAIASMILEEIEKERHWDEAFSRSPDVLAKLAASAMAEYHAGHTQELDPETL' A
#
# COMPACT_ATOMS: atom_id res chain seq x y z
N MET A 1 -20.04 -13.80 -3.15
CA MET A 1 -18.87 -13.20 -3.81
C MET A 1 -19.36 -11.92 -4.48
N THR A 2 -18.56 -10.86 -4.61
CA THR A 2 -19.05 -9.67 -5.35
C THR A 2 -19.12 -9.99 -6.83
N GLU A 3 -20.02 -9.37 -7.58
CA GLU A 3 -20.15 -9.59 -9.03
C GLU A 3 -18.83 -9.36 -9.77
N LEU A 4 -18.04 -8.38 -9.31
CA LEU A 4 -16.72 -8.08 -9.87
C LEU A 4 -15.74 -9.24 -9.65
N LEU A 5 -15.67 -9.79 -8.43
CA LEU A 5 -14.78 -10.90 -8.11
C LEU A 5 -15.20 -12.19 -8.86
N GLU A 6 -16.49 -12.43 -9.01
CA GLU A 6 -17.01 -13.55 -9.82
C GLU A 6 -16.57 -13.44 -11.28
N ARG A 7 -16.70 -12.25 -11.88
CA ARG A 7 -16.26 -11.99 -13.26
C ARG A 7 -14.75 -12.14 -13.42
N ALA A 8 -13.96 -11.68 -12.45
CA ALA A 8 -12.51 -11.82 -12.46
C ALA A 8 -12.09 -13.30 -12.43
N ILE A 9 -12.67 -14.09 -11.52
CA ILE A 9 -12.40 -15.54 -11.43
C ILE A 9 -12.86 -16.27 -12.70
N ALA A 10 -14.02 -15.93 -13.25
CA ALA A 10 -14.51 -16.52 -14.49
C ALA A 10 -13.54 -16.27 -15.65
N ARG A 11 -12.96 -15.07 -15.76
CA ARG A 11 -11.93 -14.77 -16.75
C ARG A 11 -10.64 -15.55 -16.47
N LEU A 12 -10.21 -15.61 -15.22
CA LEU A 12 -8.98 -16.32 -14.81
C LEU A 12 -9.01 -17.79 -15.24
N LYS A 13 -10.14 -18.47 -15.02
CA LYS A 13 -10.37 -19.87 -15.40
C LYS A 13 -10.20 -20.16 -16.90
N THR A 14 -10.22 -19.15 -17.76
CA THR A 14 -10.02 -19.31 -19.21
C THR A 14 -8.55 -19.24 -19.64
N LEU A 15 -7.64 -18.94 -18.72
CA LEU A 15 -6.20 -18.80 -18.99
C LEU A 15 -5.45 -20.13 -18.80
N PRO A 16 -4.24 -20.28 -19.35
CA PRO A 16 -3.35 -21.40 -19.03
C PRO A 16 -3.05 -21.48 -17.53
N GLU A 17 -2.82 -22.69 -16.99
CA GLU A 17 -2.56 -22.91 -15.56
C GLU A 17 -1.40 -22.04 -15.04
N SER A 18 -0.33 -21.90 -15.81
CA SER A 18 0.82 -21.05 -15.42
C SER A 18 0.43 -19.57 -15.23
N GLU A 19 -0.50 -19.05 -16.04
CA GLU A 19 -0.99 -17.68 -15.89
C GLU A 19 -1.97 -17.56 -14.73
N GLN A 20 -2.80 -18.58 -14.50
CA GLN A 20 -3.69 -18.63 -13.34
C GLN A 20 -2.88 -18.59 -12.05
N ASP A 21 -1.84 -19.41 -11.92
CA ASP A 21 -0.99 -19.50 -10.74
C ASP A 21 -0.20 -18.21 -10.51
N ALA A 22 0.34 -17.61 -11.58
CA ALA A 22 1.06 -16.34 -11.49
C ALA A 22 0.15 -15.23 -10.94
N ILE A 23 -1.06 -15.09 -11.50
CA ILE A 23 -2.01 -14.06 -11.07
C ILE A 23 -2.54 -14.36 -9.66
N ALA A 24 -2.83 -15.63 -9.34
CA ALA A 24 -3.26 -16.02 -8.00
C ALA A 24 -2.20 -15.69 -6.95
N SER A 25 -0.92 -15.94 -7.26
CA SER A 25 0.19 -15.60 -6.36
C SER A 25 0.25 -14.09 -6.10
N MET A 26 0.12 -13.26 -7.14
CA MET A 26 0.09 -11.80 -6.99
C MET A 26 -1.08 -11.32 -6.11
N ILE A 27 -2.28 -11.88 -6.31
CA ILE A 27 -3.46 -11.51 -5.51
C ILE A 27 -3.25 -11.88 -4.03
N LEU A 28 -2.74 -13.08 -3.76
CA LEU A 28 -2.48 -13.53 -2.39
C LEU A 28 -1.41 -12.68 -1.70
N GLU A 29 -0.35 -12.34 -2.43
CA GLU A 29 0.71 -11.46 -1.91
C GLU A 29 0.16 -10.08 -1.55
N GLU A 30 -0.67 -9.46 -2.40
CA GLU A 30 -1.24 -8.14 -2.07
C GLU A 30 -2.24 -8.16 -0.92
N ILE A 31 -3.04 -9.23 -0.79
CA ILE A 31 -3.93 -9.38 0.38
C ILE A 31 -3.10 -9.42 1.68
N GLU A 32 -1.97 -10.13 1.68
CA GLU A 32 -1.13 -10.24 2.86
C GLU A 32 -0.36 -8.93 3.16
N LYS A 33 0.12 -8.23 2.12
CA LYS A 33 0.70 -6.89 2.26
C LYS A 33 -0.29 -5.90 2.86
N GLU A 34 -1.53 -5.86 2.35
CA GLU A 34 -2.57 -4.99 2.88
C GLU A 34 -2.85 -5.30 4.36
N ARG A 35 -2.97 -6.58 4.70
CA ARG A 35 -3.15 -7.03 6.10
C ARG A 35 -2.01 -6.56 7.01
N HIS A 36 -0.77 -6.67 6.54
CA HIS A 36 0.40 -6.20 7.28
C HIS A 36 0.40 -4.68 7.48
N TRP A 37 0.05 -3.91 6.45
CA TRP A 37 -0.07 -2.47 6.55
C TRP A 37 -1.16 -2.05 7.52
N ASP A 38 -2.34 -2.64 7.43
CA ASP A 38 -3.45 -2.39 8.37
C ASP A 38 -3.01 -2.64 9.82
N GLU A 39 -2.33 -3.76 10.08
CA GLU A 39 -1.83 -4.09 11.41
C GLU A 39 -0.78 -3.07 11.88
N ALA A 40 0.18 -2.71 11.03
CA ALA A 40 1.22 -1.74 11.37
C ALA A 40 0.66 -0.34 11.62
N PHE A 41 -0.28 0.12 10.79
CA PHE A 41 -0.90 1.43 10.92
C PHE A 41 -1.83 1.53 12.12
N SER A 42 -2.58 0.46 12.43
CA SER A 42 -3.45 0.43 13.62
C SER A 42 -2.70 0.69 14.93
N ARG A 43 -1.39 0.40 14.98
CA ARG A 43 -0.54 0.52 16.18
C ARG A 43 0.37 1.76 16.18
N SER A 44 0.40 2.52 15.10
CA SER A 44 1.29 3.69 14.95
C SER A 44 0.65 5.08 15.09
N PRO A 45 -0.64 5.32 15.45
CA PRO A 45 -1.20 6.68 15.50
C PRO A 45 -0.37 7.68 16.32
N ASP A 46 0.03 7.30 17.54
CA ASP A 46 0.78 8.19 18.42
C ASP A 46 2.18 8.51 17.89
N VAL A 47 2.83 7.53 17.26
CA VAL A 47 4.18 7.70 16.69
C VAL A 47 4.12 8.57 15.45
N LEU A 48 3.13 8.36 14.57
CA LEU A 48 2.90 9.18 13.39
C LEU A 48 2.52 10.62 13.77
N ALA A 49 1.69 10.80 14.80
CA ALA A 49 1.35 12.14 15.30
C ALA A 49 2.58 12.89 15.82
N LYS A 50 3.48 12.21 16.55
CA LYS A 50 4.75 12.78 17.00
C LYS A 50 5.65 13.14 15.82
N LEU A 51 5.76 12.25 14.83
CA LEU A 51 6.56 12.49 13.63
C LEU A 51 6.04 13.72 12.86
N ALA A 52 4.72 13.83 12.68
CA ALA A 52 4.09 14.98 12.04
C ALA A 52 4.33 16.28 12.82
N ALA A 53 4.21 16.25 14.14
CA ALA A 53 4.48 17.42 14.98
C ALA A 53 5.94 17.87 14.88
N SER A 54 6.90 16.94 14.87
CA SER A 54 8.32 17.24 14.67
C SER A 54 8.60 17.85 13.30
N ALA A 55 8.07 17.26 12.23
CA ALA A 55 8.23 17.78 10.88
C ALA A 55 7.68 19.21 10.74
N MET A 56 6.51 19.49 11.33
CA MET A 56 5.95 20.84 11.34
C MET A 56 6.77 21.81 12.18
N ALA A 57 7.37 21.37 13.29
CA ALA A 57 8.26 22.21 14.09
C ALA A 57 9.52 22.58 13.30
N GLU A 58 10.11 21.63 12.57
CA GLU A 58 11.26 21.88 11.69
C GLU A 58 10.92 22.83 10.54
N TYR A 59 9.74 22.66 9.93
CA TYR A 59 9.25 23.57 8.89
C TYR A 59 9.13 25.02 9.42
N HIS A 60 8.48 25.20 10.58
CA HIS A 60 8.34 26.53 11.18
C HIS A 60 9.67 27.13 11.66
N ALA A 61 10.65 26.29 12.00
CA ALA A 61 12.01 26.72 12.34
C ALA A 61 12.85 27.09 11.09
N GLY A 62 12.34 26.87 9.88
CA GLY A 62 13.07 27.11 8.63
C GLY A 62 14.15 26.06 8.35
N HIS A 63 14.04 24.87 8.94
CA HIS A 63 14.99 23.77 8.76
C HIS A 63 14.62 22.86 7.58
N THR A 64 13.56 23.17 6.84
CA THR A 64 13.12 22.43 5.65
C THR A 64 13.44 23.21 4.38
N GLN A 65 13.63 22.49 3.28
CA GLN A 65 13.75 23.07 1.94
C GLN A 65 12.61 22.59 1.04
N GLU A 66 12.34 23.35 -0.03
CA GLU A 66 11.42 22.92 -1.07
C GLU A 66 11.96 21.66 -1.77
N LEU A 67 11.07 20.71 -2.03
CA LEU A 67 11.41 19.49 -2.74
C LEU A 67 11.52 19.81 -4.23
N ASP A 68 12.69 19.58 -4.83
CA ASP A 68 12.88 19.61 -6.29
C ASP A 68 12.83 18.18 -6.84
N PRO A 69 11.72 17.77 -7.50
CA PRO A 69 11.54 16.40 -7.97
C PRO A 69 12.53 15.97 -9.05
N GLU A 70 13.16 16.91 -9.77
CA GLU A 70 14.13 16.62 -10.83
C GLU A 70 15.51 16.27 -10.28
N THR A 71 15.69 16.40 -8.96
CA THR A 71 16.96 16.13 -8.25
C THR A 71 16.88 14.95 -7.28
N LEU A 72 15.76 14.22 -7.27
CA LEU A 72 15.54 13.03 -6.44
C LEU A 72 16.28 11.78 -6.92
#